data_AF-A0A1G9NT84-F1
#
_entry.id   AF-A0A1G9NT84-F1
#
_cell.length_a   1.000
_cell.length_b   1.000
_cell.length_c   1.000
_cell.angle_alpha   90.00
_cell.angle_beta   90.00
_cell.angle_gamma   90.00
#
_symmetry.space_group_name_H-M   'P 1'
#
loop_
_entity.id
_entity.type
_entity.pdbx_description
1 polymer ?
#
loop_
_entity_poly.entity_id
_entity_poly.type
_entity_poly.pdbx_seq_one_letter_code
_entity_poly.pdbx_strand_id
1 'polypeptide(L)'
;MPQILQVAAIALATLGTGAATMTVMNEDIPDLEVPEGAWTATGALDGLSFDIIGTDLDSGAVLEDLILFRNGTFQSMDCQNYCDFGWSDYQTDEIDGVIHFTARTICPDAPHTVVWFGRVDGGEVVVDATWTTRRWYWTNQIVITATGNSVPATEDIAG
;
A
#
# COMPACT_ATOMS: atom_id res chain seq x y z
N MET A 1 -9.74 20.15 -74.86
CA MET A 1 -8.85 18.99 -74.55
C MET A 1 -7.41 19.41 -74.87
N PRO A 2 -6.38 18.96 -74.13
CA PRO A 2 -5.99 19.56 -72.85
C PRO A 2 -4.44 19.76 -72.76
N GLN A 3 -3.77 20.17 -71.67
CA GLN A 3 -4.11 20.55 -70.29
C GLN A 3 -3.54 21.97 -69.97
N ILE A 4 -3.56 22.38 -68.69
CA ILE A 4 -2.82 23.52 -68.12
C ILE A 4 -2.12 23.03 -66.84
N LEU A 5 -0.92 23.58 -66.55
CA LEU A 5 -0.17 23.52 -65.28
C LEU A 5 0.24 22.15 -64.70
N GLN A 6 1.53 22.02 -64.40
CA GLN A 6 2.01 21.77 -63.03
C GLN A 6 3.53 22.02 -62.93
N VAL A 7 3.91 23.17 -62.38
CA VAL A 7 5.25 23.38 -61.80
C VAL A 7 5.07 23.20 -60.30
N ALA A 8 5.41 22.02 -59.78
CA ALA A 8 5.37 21.74 -58.36
C ALA A 8 6.61 22.34 -57.69
N ALA A 9 6.42 23.39 -56.89
CA ALA A 9 7.49 23.95 -56.07
C ALA A 9 7.86 22.97 -54.94
N ILE A 10 9.15 22.70 -54.78
CA ILE A 10 9.67 21.92 -53.65
C ILE A 10 9.63 22.80 -52.41
N ALA A 11 8.57 22.68 -51.62
CA ALA A 11 8.48 23.31 -50.30
C ALA A 11 9.22 22.45 -49.26
N LEU A 12 10.35 22.96 -48.76
CA LEU A 12 11.07 22.37 -47.63
C LEU A 12 10.24 22.48 -46.34
N ALA A 13 9.51 21.42 -46.01
CA ALA A 13 8.79 21.30 -44.74
C ALA A 13 9.62 20.54 -43.68
N THR A 14 10.77 21.10 -43.29
CA THR A 14 11.55 20.61 -42.14
C THR A 14 11.20 21.39 -40.88
N LEU A 15 9.95 21.23 -40.41
CA LEU A 15 9.49 21.82 -39.16
C LEU A 15 8.67 20.79 -38.35
N GLY A 16 9.12 20.49 -37.14
CA GLY A 16 8.19 20.16 -36.06
C GLY A 16 8.00 18.70 -35.65
N THR A 17 8.95 17.78 -35.81
CA THR A 17 9.01 16.57 -34.95
C THR A 17 9.69 16.88 -33.60
N GLY A 18 9.31 18.00 -32.99
CA GLY A 18 9.63 18.28 -31.59
C GLY A 18 8.85 17.28 -30.73
N ALA A 19 9.54 16.47 -29.95
CA ALA A 19 8.94 15.32 -29.29
C ALA A 19 7.82 15.76 -28.33
N ALA A 20 6.59 15.38 -28.66
CA ALA A 20 5.59 15.09 -27.63
C ALA A 20 6.04 13.80 -26.91
N THR A 21 7.06 13.92 -26.06
CA THR A 21 7.24 12.95 -24.97
C THR A 21 5.98 13.05 -24.14
N MET A 22 5.06 12.11 -24.35
CA MET A 22 3.87 11.97 -23.54
C MET A 22 4.33 11.83 -22.09
N THR A 23 4.28 12.92 -21.33
CA THR A 23 4.22 12.84 -19.88
C THR A 23 2.85 12.27 -19.57
N VAL A 24 2.72 10.95 -19.72
CA VAL A 24 1.77 10.17 -18.96
C VAL A 24 2.23 10.35 -17.52
N MET A 25 1.75 11.44 -16.90
CA MET A 25 1.71 11.54 -15.46
C MET A 25 0.85 10.37 -15.05
N ASN A 26 1.50 9.31 -14.55
CA ASN A 26 0.79 8.21 -13.92
C ASN A 26 -0.05 8.86 -12.82
N GLU A 27 -1.38 8.77 -12.95
CA GLU A 27 -2.28 9.39 -11.97
C GLU A 27 -1.91 8.82 -10.58
N ASP A 28 -1.89 9.68 -9.57
CA ASP A 28 -1.47 9.24 -8.23
C ASP A 28 -2.50 8.26 -7.70
N ILE A 29 -2.09 7.01 -7.53
CA ILE A 29 -2.94 5.94 -7.07
C ILE A 29 -3.17 6.19 -5.57
N PRO A 30 -4.42 6.35 -5.09
CA PRO A 30 -4.68 6.54 -3.67
C PRO A 30 -4.23 5.32 -2.86
N ASP A 31 -3.82 5.51 -1.61
CA ASP A 31 -3.67 4.39 -0.67
C ASP A 31 -5.04 3.75 -0.38
N LEU A 32 -5.04 2.57 0.24
CA LEU A 32 -6.24 1.89 0.73
C LEU A 32 -7.18 2.86 1.44
N GLU A 33 -8.43 2.91 0.98
CA GLU A 33 -9.48 3.68 1.64
C GLU A 33 -9.92 2.96 2.91
N VAL A 34 -9.58 3.53 4.06
CA VAL A 34 -10.07 3.05 5.37
C VAL A 34 -11.51 3.53 5.55
N PRO A 35 -12.48 2.66 5.82
CA PRO A 35 -13.87 3.04 6.03
C PRO A 35 -14.05 4.11 7.13
N GLU A 36 -15.03 5.00 6.98
CA GLU A 36 -15.41 5.93 8.05
C GLU A 36 -15.89 5.15 9.30
N GLY A 37 -15.39 5.53 10.47
CA GLY A 37 -15.64 4.84 11.74
C GLY A 37 -15.26 5.69 12.95
N ALA A 38 -15.56 5.20 14.15
CA ALA A 38 -15.26 5.85 15.43
C ALA A 38 -13.80 5.61 15.89
N TRP A 39 -12.86 5.76 14.95
CA TRP A 39 -11.45 5.43 15.10
C TRP A 39 -10.78 6.06 16.32
N THR A 40 -10.33 5.23 17.26
CA THR A 40 -9.67 5.66 18.50
C THR A 40 -8.45 4.81 18.83
N ALA A 41 -7.42 5.43 19.41
CA ALA A 41 -6.23 4.72 19.90
C ALA A 41 -6.53 4.09 21.27
N THR A 42 -7.17 2.92 21.27
CA THR A 42 -7.65 2.24 22.48
C THR A 42 -6.62 1.35 23.15
N GLY A 43 -5.66 0.82 22.38
CA GLY A 43 -4.80 -0.29 22.80
C GLY A 43 -5.50 -1.66 22.82
N ALA A 44 -6.69 -1.80 22.23
CA ALA A 44 -7.53 -3.00 22.37
C ALA A 44 -6.93 -4.29 21.77
N LEU A 45 -5.90 -4.19 20.93
CA LEU A 45 -5.17 -5.33 20.38
C LEU A 45 -3.79 -5.52 21.05
N ASP A 46 -3.40 -4.69 22.02
CA ASP A 46 -2.06 -4.72 22.61
C ASP A 46 -1.74 -6.06 23.27
N GLY A 47 -0.56 -6.60 22.95
CA GLY A 47 -0.12 -7.93 23.38
C GLY A 47 -0.59 -9.06 22.47
N LEU A 48 -1.35 -8.78 21.40
CA LEU A 48 -1.69 -9.74 20.36
C LEU A 48 -0.68 -9.72 19.21
N SER A 49 -0.53 -10.87 18.59
CA SER A 49 0.33 -11.13 17.44
C SER A 49 -0.36 -12.11 16.51
N PHE A 50 -0.24 -11.91 15.19
CA PHE A 50 -0.87 -12.78 14.20
C PHE A 50 0.12 -13.12 13.08
N ASP A 51 0.28 -14.41 12.80
CA ASP A 51 0.90 -14.87 11.56
C ASP A 51 -0.16 -14.76 10.45
N ILE A 52 0.11 -13.96 9.42
CA ILE A 52 -0.78 -13.73 8.27
C ILE A 52 -0.15 -14.27 6.98
N ILE A 53 -0.99 -14.87 6.14
CA ILE A 53 -0.63 -15.27 4.78
C ILE A 53 -1.49 -14.45 3.82
N GLY A 54 -0.82 -13.63 3.02
CA GLY A 54 -1.39 -12.71 2.05
C GLY A 54 -1.20 -13.14 0.60
N THR A 55 -1.86 -12.42 -0.29
CA THR A 55 -1.69 -12.53 -1.73
C THR A 55 -1.72 -11.13 -2.35
N ASP A 56 -0.71 -10.82 -3.16
CA ASP A 56 -0.75 -9.70 -4.11
C ASP A 56 -1.83 -9.98 -5.16
N LEU A 57 -2.86 -9.13 -5.20
CA LEU A 57 -4.03 -9.31 -6.06
C LEU A 57 -3.72 -9.16 -7.56
N ASP A 58 -2.65 -8.47 -7.93
CA ASP A 58 -2.26 -8.26 -9.33
C ASP A 58 -1.36 -9.39 -9.86
N SER A 59 -0.39 -9.84 -9.07
CA SER A 59 0.58 -10.87 -9.49
C SER A 59 0.23 -12.30 -9.05
N GLY A 60 -0.61 -12.45 -8.02
CA GLY A 60 -0.86 -13.73 -7.35
C GLY A 60 0.30 -14.23 -6.50
N ALA A 61 1.30 -13.40 -6.21
CA ALA A 61 2.40 -13.74 -5.31
C ALA A 61 1.89 -13.92 -3.88
N VAL A 62 2.32 -15.01 -3.22
CA VAL A 62 2.06 -15.25 -1.80
C VAL A 62 3.02 -14.40 -0.97
N LEU A 63 2.49 -13.79 0.10
CA LEU A 63 3.21 -12.96 1.05
C LEU A 63 2.99 -13.55 2.45
N GLU A 64 4.01 -13.58 3.30
CA GLU A 64 3.92 -14.11 4.67
C GLU A 64 4.45 -13.01 5.61
N ASP A 65 3.70 -12.66 6.66
CA ASP A 65 4.11 -11.62 7.62
C ASP A 65 3.64 -11.98 9.04
N LEU A 66 4.32 -11.41 10.03
CA LEU A 66 3.92 -11.43 11.43
C LEU A 66 3.58 -10.00 11.83
N ILE A 67 2.31 -9.75 12.15
CA ILE A 67 1.85 -8.45 12.64
C ILE A 67 1.75 -8.45 14.17
N LEU A 68 2.21 -7.37 14.79
CA LEU A 68 2.38 -7.22 16.23
C LEU A 68 1.68 -5.95 16.73
N PHE A 69 1.00 -6.04 17.87
CA PHE A 69 0.34 -4.90 18.54
C PHE A 69 0.90 -4.72 19.95
N ARG A 70 1.32 -3.50 20.30
CA ARG A 70 1.95 -3.19 21.59
C ARG A 70 1.85 -1.71 21.94
N ASN A 71 1.34 -1.40 23.14
CA ASN A 71 1.27 -0.05 23.71
C ASN A 71 0.64 1.00 22.77
N GLY A 72 -0.44 0.67 22.06
CA GLY A 72 -1.08 1.54 21.07
C GLY A 72 -0.36 1.64 19.72
N THR A 73 0.70 0.83 19.52
CA THR A 73 1.48 0.80 18.27
C THR A 73 1.43 -0.56 17.57
N PHE A 74 1.53 -0.53 16.26
CA PHE A 74 1.51 -1.66 15.31
C PHE A 74 2.87 -1.78 14.63
N GLN A 75 3.30 -3.02 14.36
CA GLN A 75 4.46 -3.34 13.54
C GLN A 75 4.14 -4.54 12.64
N SER A 76 4.59 -4.46 11.38
CA SER A 76 4.70 -5.57 10.44
C SER A 76 6.17 -6.00 10.41
N MET A 77 6.44 -7.30 10.57
CA MET A 77 7.82 -7.80 10.55
C MET A 77 8.43 -7.75 9.16
N ASP A 78 7.64 -7.93 8.10
CA ASP A 78 8.10 -7.74 6.72
C ASP A 78 8.47 -6.28 6.42
N CYS A 79 7.65 -5.32 6.87
CA CYS A 79 8.01 -3.90 6.79
C CYS A 79 9.30 -3.61 7.57
N GLN A 80 9.41 -4.13 8.78
CA GLN A 80 10.59 -3.97 9.65
C GLN A 80 11.85 -4.54 8.99
N ASN A 81 11.77 -5.74 8.41
CA ASN A 81 12.89 -6.39 7.72
C ASN A 81 13.26 -5.69 6.40
N TYR A 82 12.29 -5.09 5.70
CA TYR A 82 12.49 -4.44 4.40
C TYR A 82 13.15 -3.05 4.50
N CYS A 83 12.71 -2.21 5.43
CA CYS A 83 13.21 -0.82 5.57
C CYS A 83 13.19 -0.28 7.01
N ASP A 84 13.21 -1.10 8.07
CA ASP A 84 13.24 -0.58 9.45
C ASP A 84 12.11 0.43 9.74
N PHE A 85 10.88 0.11 9.29
CA PHE A 85 9.69 0.97 9.44
C PHE A 85 9.36 1.28 10.91
N GLY A 86 9.87 0.49 11.86
CA GLY A 86 9.65 0.66 13.28
C GLY A 86 8.21 0.37 13.70
N TRP A 87 7.77 1.08 14.74
CA TRP A 87 6.42 1.00 15.31
C TRP A 87 5.62 2.23 14.88
N SER A 88 4.39 2.03 14.42
CA SER A 88 3.46 3.10 14.01
C SER A 88 2.23 3.10 14.89
N ASP A 89 1.62 4.26 15.16
CA ASP A 89 0.35 4.31 15.89
C ASP A 89 -0.74 3.52 15.13
N TYR A 90 -1.60 2.81 15.86
CA TYR A 90 -2.82 2.22 15.29
C TYR A 90 -4.08 2.76 15.98
N GLN A 91 -5.19 2.67 15.25
CA GLN A 91 -6.52 3.00 15.75
C GLN A 91 -7.43 1.78 15.61
N THR A 92 -8.45 1.70 16.46
CA THR A 92 -9.48 0.67 16.40
C THR A 92 -10.88 1.27 16.35
N ASP A 93 -11.81 0.50 15.80
CA ASP A 93 -13.25 0.70 15.95
C ASP A 93 -13.91 -0.66 16.23
N GLU A 94 -14.89 -0.73 17.13
CA GLU A 94 -15.56 -1.98 17.50
C GLU A 94 -17.00 -1.98 16.97
N ILE A 95 -17.29 -2.93 16.08
CA ILE A 95 -18.58 -3.04 15.40
C ILE A 95 -19.12 -4.44 15.66
N ASP A 96 -20.27 -4.53 16.34
CA ASP A 96 -20.94 -5.80 16.68
C ASP A 96 -20.03 -6.86 17.36
N GLY A 97 -19.10 -6.41 18.21
CA GLY A 97 -18.14 -7.26 18.93
C GLY A 97 -16.89 -7.64 18.14
N VAL A 98 -16.72 -7.08 16.94
CA VAL A 98 -15.58 -7.29 16.05
C VAL A 98 -14.68 -6.07 16.09
N ILE A 99 -13.40 -6.26 16.41
CA ILE A 99 -12.42 -5.18 16.43
C ILE A 99 -11.89 -4.98 15.03
N HIS A 100 -12.17 -3.83 14.43
CA HIS A 100 -11.47 -3.36 13.24
C HIS A 100 -10.26 -2.53 13.68
N PHE A 101 -9.17 -2.59 12.93
CA PHE A 101 -8.00 -1.74 13.14
C PHE A 101 -7.54 -1.08 11.84
N THR A 102 -6.86 0.05 11.98
CA THR A 102 -6.08 0.65 10.91
C THR A 102 -4.74 1.15 11.43
N ALA A 103 -3.71 1.03 10.59
CA ALA A 103 -2.38 1.57 10.83
C ALA A 103 -1.80 2.11 9.51
N ARG A 104 -0.95 3.14 9.60
CA ARG A 104 -0.20 3.66 8.45
C ARG A 104 1.28 3.66 8.76
N THR A 105 2.01 2.73 8.14
CA THR A 105 3.45 2.55 8.34
C THR A 105 4.23 3.24 7.23
N ILE A 106 5.41 3.80 7.55
CA ILE A 106 6.23 4.58 6.62
C ILE A 106 7.70 4.15 6.72
N CYS A 107 8.33 3.87 5.58
CA CYS A 107 9.76 3.58 5.49
C CYS A 107 10.57 4.88 5.68
N PRO A 108 11.55 4.94 6.60
CA PRO A 108 12.38 6.13 6.84
C PRO A 108 13.23 6.55 5.63
N ASP A 109 13.77 5.57 4.89
CA ASP A 109 14.80 5.82 3.86
C ASP A 109 14.28 5.87 2.41
N ALA A 110 13.03 5.48 2.17
CA ALA A 110 12.40 5.46 0.86
C ALA A 110 10.88 5.71 0.96
N PRO A 111 10.22 6.21 -0.10
CA PRO A 111 8.82 6.64 -0.06
C PRO A 111 7.87 5.45 -0.24
N HIS A 112 8.06 4.45 0.61
CA HIS A 112 7.13 3.35 0.81
C HIS A 112 6.20 3.71 1.95
N THR A 113 4.91 3.55 1.73
CA THR A 113 3.85 3.67 2.74
C THR A 113 3.00 2.43 2.64
N VAL A 114 2.71 1.80 3.78
CA VAL A 114 1.71 0.73 3.83
C VAL A 114 0.54 1.21 4.69
N VAL A 115 -0.64 1.26 4.08
CA VAL A 115 -1.89 1.46 4.82
C VAL A 115 -2.53 0.09 5.02
N TRP A 116 -2.89 -0.17 6.27
CA TRP A 116 -3.47 -1.42 6.73
C TRP A 116 -4.90 -1.16 7.21
N PHE A 117 -5.82 -2.04 6.84
CA PHE A 117 -7.15 -2.15 7.43
C PHE A 117 -7.42 -3.62 7.73
N GLY A 118 -7.72 -3.96 8.98
CA GLY A 118 -7.96 -5.34 9.36
C GLY A 118 -9.14 -5.51 10.29
N ARG A 119 -9.65 -6.74 10.32
CA ARG A 119 -10.79 -7.20 11.09
C ARG A 119 -10.35 -8.39 11.95
N VAL A 120 -10.39 -8.23 13.27
CA VAL A 120 -10.09 -9.26 14.27
C VAL A 120 -11.40 -9.78 14.85
N ASP A 121 -11.58 -11.10 14.77
CA ASP A 121 -12.76 -11.81 15.26
C ASP A 121 -12.29 -12.97 16.14
N GLY A 122 -12.19 -12.71 17.45
CA GLY A 122 -11.56 -13.61 18.41
C GLY A 122 -10.07 -13.84 18.11
N GLY A 123 -9.74 -15.04 17.63
CA GLY A 123 -8.37 -15.45 17.29
C GLY A 123 -8.04 -15.38 15.79
N GLU A 124 -8.99 -15.01 14.94
CA GLU A 124 -8.79 -14.90 13.49
C GLU A 124 -8.61 -13.43 13.09
N VAL A 125 -7.79 -13.18 12.08
CA VAL A 125 -7.64 -11.86 11.46
C VAL A 125 -7.79 -11.95 9.94
N VAL A 126 -8.49 -10.97 9.36
CA VAL A 126 -8.50 -10.67 7.92
C VAL A 126 -7.93 -9.26 7.75
N VAL A 127 -7.05 -9.06 6.78
CA VAL A 127 -6.33 -7.81 6.55
C VAL A 127 -6.32 -7.48 5.08
N ASP A 128 -6.73 -6.26 4.73
CA ASP A 128 -6.45 -5.65 3.44
C ASP A 128 -5.37 -4.58 3.62
N ALA A 129 -4.44 -4.49 2.68
CA ALA A 129 -3.35 -3.52 2.73
C ALA A 129 -2.97 -3.02 1.33
N THR A 130 -2.45 -1.79 1.25
CA THR A 130 -1.77 -1.30 0.05
C THR A 130 -0.34 -0.91 0.39
N TRP A 131 0.64 -1.60 -0.19
CA TRP A 131 2.03 -1.14 -0.20
C TRP A 131 2.22 -0.19 -1.37
N THR A 132 2.40 1.10 -1.11
CA THR A 132 2.54 2.11 -2.17
C THR A 132 3.93 2.74 -2.17
N THR A 133 4.57 2.74 -3.33
CA THR A 133 5.83 3.44 -3.60
C THR A 133 5.56 4.67 -4.45
N ARG A 134 5.73 5.88 -3.90
CA ARG A 134 5.46 7.14 -4.61
C ARG A 134 6.75 7.87 -5.01
N ARG A 135 6.89 8.20 -6.29
CA ARG A 135 7.95 9.05 -6.85
C ARG A 135 7.33 10.12 -7.75
N TRP A 136 8.06 11.20 -8.02
CA TRP A 136 7.54 12.36 -8.78
C TRP A 136 7.05 12.05 -10.23
N TYR A 137 7.37 10.87 -10.77
CA TYR A 137 7.03 10.45 -12.14
C TYR A 137 6.35 9.07 -12.22
N TRP A 138 6.13 8.39 -11.08
CA TRP A 138 5.42 7.12 -11.02
C TRP A 138 4.95 6.79 -9.60
N THR A 139 3.81 6.12 -9.51
CA THR A 139 3.34 5.42 -8.32
C THR A 139 3.22 3.94 -8.69
N ASN A 140 3.78 3.06 -7.86
CA ASN A 140 3.50 1.62 -7.89
C ASN A 140 2.79 1.27 -6.60
N GLN A 141 1.70 0.52 -6.70
CA GLN A 141 0.97 0.00 -5.56
C GLN A 141 0.84 -1.51 -5.71
N ILE A 142 1.07 -2.22 -4.61
CA ILE A 142 0.72 -3.64 -4.46
C ILE A 142 -0.52 -3.67 -3.57
N VAL A 143 -1.62 -4.24 -4.08
CA VAL A 143 -2.85 -4.45 -3.31
C VAL A 143 -2.83 -5.86 -2.73
N ILE A 144 -2.97 -5.96 -1.42
CA ILE A 144 -2.78 -7.20 -0.66
C ILE A 144 -4.07 -7.50 0.09
N THR A 145 -4.52 -8.74 0.04
CA THR A 145 -5.46 -9.29 1.02
C THR A 145 -4.81 -10.47 1.74
N ALA A 146 -5.04 -10.62 3.03
CA ALA A 146 -4.39 -11.62 3.88
C ALA A 146 -5.32 -12.15 4.97
N THR A 147 -5.10 -13.39 5.40
CA THR A 147 -5.76 -13.97 6.56
C THR A 147 -4.75 -14.62 7.49
N GLY A 148 -5.07 -14.69 8.78
CA GLY A 148 -4.15 -15.19 9.78
C GLY A 148 -4.83 -15.59 11.08
N ASN A 149 -4.02 -16.13 11.99
CA ASN A 149 -4.46 -16.60 13.30
C ASN A 149 -3.57 -16.00 14.39
N SER A 150 -4.15 -15.78 15.56
CA SER A 150 -3.43 -15.31 16.73
C SER A 150 -2.36 -16.33 17.14
N VAL A 151 -1.11 -15.90 17.20
CA VAL A 151 0.00 -16.69 17.72
C VAL A 151 0.40 -16.20 19.12
N PRO A 152 0.97 -17.06 19.98
CA PRO A 152 1.44 -16.64 21.30
C PRO A 152 2.42 -15.47 21.18
N ALA A 153 2.21 -14.43 21.99
CA ALA A 153 3.12 -13.30 22.06
C ALA A 153 4.55 -13.80 22.31
N THR A 154 5.47 -13.47 21.40
CA THR A 154 6.86 -13.90 21.52
C THR A 154 7.55 -13.03 22.57
N GLU A 155 7.73 -13.54 23.79
CA GLU A 155 8.32 -12.80 24.92
C GLU A 155 9.82 -12.43 24.70
N ASP A 156 10.46 -12.93 23.63
CA ASP A 156 11.91 -12.94 23.42
C ASP A 156 12.44 -12.00 22.29
N ILE A 157 11.80 -10.85 22.04
CA ILE A 157 12.46 -9.74 21.31
C ILE A 157 12.54 -8.47 22.18
N ALA A 158 13.20 -8.64 23.32
CA ALA A 158 13.82 -7.55 24.07
C ALA A 158 15.31 -7.46 23.68
N GLY A 159 15.63 -6.51 22.78
CA GLY A 159 16.99 -6.14 22.37
C GLY A 159 17.14 -4.63 22.34
#